data_AF-A0A3S2WUU2-F1
#
_entry.id   AF-A0A3S2WUU2-F1
#
_cell.length_a   1.000
_cell.length_b   1.000
_cell.length_c   1.000
_cell.angle_alpha   90.00
_cell.angle_beta   90.00
_cell.angle_gamma   90.00
#
_symmetry.space_group_name_H-M   'P 1'
#
loop_
_entity.id
_entity.type
_entity.pdbx_description
1 polymer ?
#
loop_
_entity_poly.entity_id
_entity_poly.type
_entity_poly.pdbx_seq_one_letter_code
_entity_poly.pdbx_strand_id
1 'polypeptide(L)'
;MTQNYYPAALIYAFREIELRLNAGQQIRDDDFFRLRTGCNVNAETVLEGVLVKSKQQYEERKIQLIGNLLAAISFDETISADDACWYLNMIHSLNYQSLLILAALAEHQINTQNDVSIETIYNSDTVVLLQISHLRNIGLIEQESGFVTDISLSKVGKILVTSMKLVDELNLEGDKI
;
A
#
# COMPACT_ATOMS: atom_id res chain seq x y z
N MET A 1 -28.46 12.06 1.16
CA MET A 1 -27.69 11.05 0.39
C MET A 1 -26.20 11.20 0.71
N THR A 2 -25.74 10.80 1.91
CA THR A 2 -24.34 11.06 2.34
C THR A 2 -23.88 10.13 3.48
N GLN A 3 -24.07 8.80 3.39
CA GLN A 3 -23.70 7.93 4.53
C GLN A 3 -23.14 6.52 4.27
N ASN A 4 -22.75 6.14 3.04
CA ASN A 4 -22.34 4.74 2.76
C ASN A 4 -20.90 4.50 2.30
N TYR A 5 -20.02 5.51 2.20
CA TYR A 5 -18.62 5.28 1.77
C TYR A 5 -17.63 5.03 2.93
N TYR A 6 -17.96 5.45 4.16
CA TYR A 6 -17.13 5.21 5.35
C TYR A 6 -16.88 3.72 5.68
N PRO A 7 -17.86 2.80 5.55
CA PRO A 7 -17.66 1.41 5.96
C PRO A 7 -16.88 0.58 4.93
N ALA A 8 -16.72 1.00 3.67
CA ALA A 8 -16.15 0.13 2.64
C ALA A 8 -14.70 -0.31 2.96
N ALA A 9 -13.82 0.62 3.31
CA ALA A 9 -12.46 0.29 3.75
C ALA A 9 -12.46 -0.58 5.01
N LEU A 10 -13.39 -0.34 5.94
CA LEU A 10 -13.51 -1.16 7.15
C LEU A 10 -13.99 -2.57 6.85
N ILE A 11 -14.89 -2.75 5.87
CA ILE A 11 -15.34 -4.08 5.44
C ILE A 11 -14.16 -4.88 4.88
N TYR A 12 -13.33 -4.27 4.03
CA TYR A 12 -12.11 -4.91 3.52
C TYR A 12 -11.12 -5.22 4.65
N ALA A 13 -10.91 -4.27 5.57
CA ALA A 13 -10.03 -4.47 6.72
C ALA A 13 -10.52 -5.61 7.62
N PHE A 14 -11.80 -5.64 7.99
CA PHE A 14 -12.37 -6.68 8.84
C PHE A 14 -12.32 -8.05 8.20
N ARG A 15 -12.62 -8.14 6.90
CA ARG A 15 -12.49 -9.41 6.16
C ARG A 15 -11.05 -9.91 6.20
N GLU A 16 -10.07 -9.04 5.98
CA GLU A 16 -8.66 -9.41 6.02
C GLU A 16 -8.21 -9.79 7.43
N ILE A 17 -8.63 -9.06 8.46
CA ILE A 17 -8.35 -9.39 9.87
C ILE A 17 -8.93 -10.76 10.21
N GLU A 18 -10.18 -11.05 9.83
CA GLU A 18 -10.83 -12.33 10.07
C GLU A 18 -10.08 -13.48 9.38
N LEU A 19 -9.66 -13.29 8.12
CA LEU A 19 -8.85 -14.28 7.40
C LEU A 19 -7.54 -14.59 8.13
N ARG A 20 -6.84 -13.56 8.63
CA ARG A 20 -5.58 -13.71 9.36
C ARG A 20 -5.76 -14.40 10.71
N LEU A 21 -6.80 -14.02 11.47
CA LEU A 21 -7.15 -14.68 12.73
C LEU A 21 -7.49 -16.17 12.50
N ASN A 22 -8.28 -16.48 11.47
CA ASN A 22 -8.61 -17.85 11.11
C ASN A 22 -7.39 -18.66 10.64
N ALA A 23 -6.37 -17.99 10.10
CA ALA A 23 -5.07 -18.59 9.77
C ALA A 23 -4.13 -18.73 10.99
N GLY A 24 -4.58 -18.35 12.19
CA GLY A 24 -3.82 -18.48 13.44
C GLY A 24 -2.84 -17.34 13.71
N GLN A 25 -2.86 -16.27 12.91
CA GLN A 25 -2.06 -15.07 13.20
C GLN A 25 -2.60 -14.36 14.44
N GLN A 26 -1.70 -13.72 15.20
CA GLN A 26 -2.04 -12.98 16.40
C GLN A 26 -1.97 -11.47 16.13
N ILE A 27 -2.95 -10.75 16.63
CA ILE A 27 -2.94 -9.28 16.67
C ILE A 27 -1.72 -8.82 17.48
N ARG A 28 -1.13 -7.67 17.12
CA ARG A 28 -0.02 -7.06 17.86
C ARG A 28 -0.35 -6.86 19.35
N ASP A 29 0.63 -7.04 20.24
CA ASP A 29 0.45 -6.93 21.71
C ASP A 29 1.29 -5.80 22.35
N ASP A 30 1.64 -4.82 21.54
CA ASP A 30 2.26 -3.59 22.03
C ASP A 30 1.20 -2.56 22.48
N ASP A 31 1.63 -1.32 22.70
CA ASP A 31 0.74 -0.25 23.20
C ASP A 31 -0.19 0.35 22.13
N PHE A 32 -0.25 -0.23 20.93
CA PHE A 32 -0.98 0.34 19.79
C PHE A 32 -2.49 0.46 20.05
N PHE A 33 -3.09 -0.52 20.73
CA PHE A 33 -4.52 -0.50 21.08
C PHE A 33 -4.80 0.04 22.49
N ARG A 34 -3.76 0.39 23.25
CA ARG A 34 -3.91 0.74 24.67
C ARG A 34 -4.18 2.23 24.85
N LEU A 35 -5.10 2.57 25.74
CA LEU A 35 -5.36 3.95 26.14
C LEU A 35 -4.24 4.45 27.06
N ARG A 36 -3.54 5.51 26.65
CA ARG A 36 -2.55 6.21 27.48
C ARG A 36 -3.16 7.49 28.02
N THR A 37 -2.98 7.76 29.32
CA THR A 37 -3.55 8.95 29.96
C THR A 37 -3.06 10.23 29.27
N GLY A 38 -3.99 11.04 28.76
CA GLY A 38 -3.68 12.32 28.10
C GLY A 38 -3.26 12.21 26.63
N CYS A 39 -3.32 11.03 26.01
CA CYS A 39 -3.06 10.84 24.57
C CYS A 39 -4.23 10.10 23.89
N ASN A 40 -4.41 10.34 22.59
CA ASN A 40 -5.31 9.53 21.77
C ASN A 40 -4.76 8.10 21.64
N VAL A 41 -5.65 7.13 21.43
CA VAL A 41 -5.22 5.76 21.13
C VAL A 41 -4.60 5.74 19.74
N ASN A 42 -3.44 5.10 19.61
CA ASN A 42 -2.72 4.98 18.33
C ASN A 42 -3.61 4.34 17.25
N ALA A 43 -4.29 3.24 17.59
CA ALA A 43 -5.25 2.58 16.71
C ALA A 43 -6.40 3.48 16.27
N GLU A 44 -6.96 4.30 17.17
CA GLU A 44 -8.04 5.25 16.83
C GLU A 44 -7.56 6.32 15.85
N THR A 45 -6.35 6.83 16.05
CA THR A 45 -5.74 7.83 15.15
C THR A 45 -5.57 7.27 13.73
N VAL A 46 -5.05 6.04 13.61
CA VAL A 46 -4.89 5.37 12.31
C VAL A 46 -6.24 5.06 11.68
N LEU A 47 -7.22 4.58 12.46
CA LEU A 47 -8.58 4.30 12.01
C LEU A 47 -9.26 5.56 11.46
N GLU A 48 -9.15 6.69 12.16
CA GLU A 48 -9.72 7.96 11.72
C GLU A 48 -9.05 8.43 10.42
N GLY A 49 -7.72 8.29 10.31
CA GLY A 49 -6.97 8.53 9.09
C GLY A 49 -7.50 7.71 7.91
N VAL A 50 -7.73 6.41 8.10
CA VAL A 50 -8.33 5.52 7.10
C VAL A 50 -9.70 6.03 6.67
N LEU A 51 -10.60 6.31 7.62
CA LEU A 51 -11.95 6.78 7.33
C LEU A 51 -11.96 8.09 6.54
N VAL A 52 -11.12 9.04 6.93
CA VAL A 52 -10.98 10.34 6.23
C VAL A 52 -10.45 10.14 4.82
N LYS A 53 -9.36 9.38 4.65
CA LYS A 53 -8.72 9.19 3.34
C LYS A 53 -9.55 8.34 2.38
N SER A 54 -10.26 7.34 2.89
CA SER A 54 -11.20 6.53 2.10
C SER A 54 -12.40 7.36 1.63
N LYS A 55 -12.94 8.23 2.49
CA LYS A 55 -14.05 9.13 2.10
C LYS A 55 -13.65 10.11 0.98
N GLN A 56 -12.39 10.55 0.97
CA GLN A 56 -11.85 11.46 -0.04
C GLN A 56 -11.41 10.75 -1.33
N GLN A 57 -11.59 9.43 -1.42
CA GLN A 57 -11.10 8.65 -2.54
C GLN A 57 -12.16 8.49 -3.64
N TYR A 58 -11.78 8.85 -4.87
CA TYR A 58 -12.63 8.67 -6.06
C TYR A 58 -12.31 7.37 -6.81
N GLU A 59 -11.11 6.82 -6.64
CA GLU A 59 -10.72 5.51 -7.19
C GLU A 59 -11.14 4.40 -6.21
N GLU A 60 -12.33 3.82 -6.40
CA GLU A 60 -12.89 2.81 -5.48
C GLU A 60 -11.93 1.65 -5.18
N ARG A 61 -11.10 1.26 -6.15
CA ARG A 61 -10.11 0.19 -6.01
C ARG A 61 -9.08 0.48 -4.91
N LYS A 62 -8.71 1.74 -4.72
CA LYS A 62 -7.81 2.13 -3.63
C LYS A 62 -8.44 1.97 -2.26
N ILE A 63 -9.77 1.97 -2.15
CA ILE A 63 -10.47 1.78 -0.87
C ILE A 63 -10.19 0.38 -0.30
N GLN A 64 -10.17 -0.65 -1.16
CA GLN A 64 -9.76 -2.00 -0.77
C GLN A 64 -8.32 -2.03 -0.27
N LEU A 65 -7.41 -1.41 -1.01
CA LEU A 65 -5.99 -1.38 -0.66
C LEU A 65 -5.72 -0.64 0.67
N ILE A 66 -6.46 0.45 0.94
CA ILE A 66 -6.41 1.15 2.22
C ILE A 66 -6.95 0.26 3.36
N GLY A 67 -8.01 -0.51 3.11
CA GLY A 67 -8.53 -1.49 4.07
C GLY A 67 -7.50 -2.58 4.39
N ASN A 68 -6.82 -3.12 3.37
CA ASN A 68 -5.75 -4.10 3.53
C ASN A 68 -4.60 -3.55 4.38
N LEU A 69 -4.22 -2.28 4.16
CA LEU A 69 -3.20 -1.61 4.98
C LEU A 69 -3.61 -1.54 6.46
N LEU A 70 -4.85 -1.16 6.76
CA LEU A 70 -5.34 -1.11 8.14
C LEU A 70 -5.28 -2.49 8.81
N ALA A 71 -5.67 -3.53 8.07
CA ALA A 71 -5.54 -4.90 8.55
C ALA A 71 -4.05 -5.22 8.82
N ALA A 72 -3.14 -4.94 7.88
CA ALA A 72 -1.72 -5.21 8.07
C ALA A 72 -1.12 -4.53 9.31
N ILE A 73 -1.42 -3.24 9.52
CA ILE A 73 -0.97 -2.46 10.69
C ILE A 73 -1.43 -3.10 12.02
N SER A 74 -2.60 -3.74 12.02
CA SER A 74 -3.16 -4.40 13.21
C SER A 74 -2.40 -5.68 13.61
N PHE A 75 -1.54 -6.20 12.74
CA PHE A 75 -0.72 -7.39 13.00
C PHE A 75 0.80 -7.11 12.99
N ASP A 76 1.22 -5.94 12.49
CA ASP A 76 2.63 -5.60 12.31
C ASP A 76 3.10 -4.56 13.33
N GLU A 77 3.83 -5.02 14.36
CA GLU A 77 4.44 -4.17 15.39
C GLU A 77 5.54 -3.25 14.86
N THR A 78 6.10 -3.55 13.68
CA THR A 78 7.16 -2.74 13.07
C THR A 78 6.64 -1.43 12.46
N ILE A 79 5.33 -1.32 12.25
CA ILE A 79 4.67 -0.13 11.74
C ILE A 79 4.11 0.68 12.93
N SER A 80 4.69 1.85 13.18
CA SER A 80 4.17 2.78 14.17
C SER A 80 2.91 3.49 13.69
N ALA A 81 2.16 4.13 14.60
CA ALA A 81 1.01 4.95 14.21
C ALA A 81 1.41 6.13 13.30
N ASP A 82 2.55 6.75 13.57
CA ASP A 82 3.08 7.84 12.75
C ASP A 82 3.46 7.35 11.35
N ASP A 83 4.12 6.19 11.24
CA ASP A 83 4.43 5.57 9.96
C ASP A 83 3.15 5.23 9.19
N ALA A 84 2.16 4.64 9.86
CA ALA A 84 0.86 4.34 9.27
C ALA A 84 0.17 5.60 8.73
N CYS A 85 0.13 6.68 9.50
CA CYS A 85 -0.42 7.97 9.06
C CYS A 85 0.37 8.55 7.88
N TRP A 86 1.69 8.40 7.86
CA TRP A 86 2.53 8.83 6.75
C TRP A 86 2.28 7.99 5.48
N TYR A 87 2.19 6.66 5.60
CA TYR A 87 1.81 5.76 4.51
C TYR A 87 0.44 6.11 3.94
N LEU A 88 -0.56 6.38 4.77
CA LEU A 88 -1.89 6.80 4.32
C LEU A 88 -1.85 8.09 3.52
N ASN A 89 -1.04 9.07 3.92
CA ASN A 89 -0.86 10.30 3.15
C ASN A 89 -0.20 10.05 1.79
N MET A 90 0.81 9.18 1.76
CA MET A 90 1.50 8.81 0.52
C MET A 90 0.59 8.06 -0.44
N ILE A 91 -0.15 7.06 0.03
CA ILE A 91 -1.12 6.32 -0.79
C ILE A 91 -2.20 7.25 -1.32
N HIS A 92 -2.62 8.23 -0.52
CA HIS A 92 -3.60 9.21 -0.95
C HIS A 92 -3.09 10.08 -2.11
N SER A 93 -1.80 10.44 -2.16
CA SER A 93 -1.22 11.23 -3.26
C SER A 93 -0.97 10.44 -4.54
N LEU A 94 -0.92 9.12 -4.49
CA LEU A 94 -0.72 8.25 -5.65
C LEU A 94 -2.04 7.99 -6.38
N ASN A 95 -2.02 7.76 -7.68
CA ASN A 95 -3.16 7.16 -8.37
C ASN A 95 -3.09 5.62 -8.31
N TYR A 96 -4.18 4.94 -8.64
CA TYR A 96 -4.23 3.47 -8.63
C TYR A 96 -3.20 2.86 -9.59
N GLN A 97 -2.99 3.46 -10.76
CA GLN A 97 -1.99 3.00 -11.72
C GLN A 97 -0.57 2.99 -11.15
N SER A 98 -0.18 4.01 -10.37
CA SER A 98 1.13 4.08 -9.71
C SER A 98 1.30 2.97 -8.66
N LEU A 99 0.22 2.59 -7.97
CA LEU A 99 0.24 1.45 -7.05
C LEU A 99 0.43 0.12 -7.81
N LEU A 100 -0.16 0.00 -9.00
CA LEU A 100 0.03 -1.17 -9.85
C LEU A 100 1.44 -1.23 -10.45
N ILE A 101 2.05 -0.10 -10.79
CA ILE A 101 3.47 -0.04 -11.19
C ILE A 101 4.37 -0.56 -10.05
N LEU A 102 4.11 -0.14 -8.81
CA LEU A 102 4.84 -0.67 -7.65
C LEU A 102 4.67 -2.18 -7.50
N ALA A 103 3.46 -2.70 -7.74
CA ALA A 103 3.18 -4.13 -7.73
C ALA A 103 3.98 -4.88 -8.80
N ALA A 104 4.01 -4.35 -10.03
CA ALA A 104 4.71 -4.97 -11.15
C ALA A 104 6.22 -5.02 -10.91
N LEU A 105 6.79 -3.95 -10.34
CA LEU A 105 8.19 -3.92 -9.92
C LEU A 105 8.48 -4.96 -8.82
N ALA A 106 7.55 -5.19 -7.90
CA ALA A 106 7.67 -6.21 -6.87
C ALA A 106 7.67 -7.62 -7.47
N GLU A 107 6.70 -7.91 -8.34
CA GLU A 107 6.56 -9.22 -8.98
C GLU A 107 7.78 -9.56 -9.84
N HIS A 108 8.31 -8.59 -10.60
CA HIS A 108 9.53 -8.79 -11.38
C HIS A 108 10.75 -9.11 -10.50
N GLN A 109 10.91 -8.45 -9.35
CA GLN A 109 11.99 -8.76 -8.40
C GLN A 109 11.87 -10.19 -7.82
N ILE A 110 10.65 -10.70 -7.63
CA ILE A 110 10.39 -12.04 -7.11
C ILE A 110 10.65 -13.12 -8.18
N ASN A 111 10.35 -12.84 -9.45
CA ASN A 111 10.34 -13.80 -10.55
C ASN A 111 11.64 -13.86 -11.38
N THR A 112 12.79 -13.54 -10.80
CA THR A 112 14.10 -13.48 -11.50
C THR A 112 14.60 -14.86 -12.00
N GLN A 113 13.96 -15.35 -13.06
CA GLN A 113 14.52 -16.17 -14.15
C GLN A 113 14.18 -15.62 -15.54
N ASN A 114 13.32 -14.60 -15.65
CA ASN A 114 13.04 -13.92 -16.91
C ASN A 114 13.32 -12.44 -16.75
N ASP A 115 14.48 -12.00 -17.28
CA ASP A 115 14.75 -10.60 -17.60
C ASP A 115 13.74 -10.16 -18.68
N VAL A 116 12.54 -9.76 -18.26
CA VAL A 116 11.72 -8.91 -19.11
C VAL A 116 12.25 -7.51 -18.85
N SER A 117 13.20 -7.09 -19.69
CA SER A 117 13.74 -5.75 -19.69
C SER A 117 12.60 -4.76 -19.47
N ILE A 118 12.68 -3.99 -18.37
CA ILE A 118 11.78 -2.87 -18.08
C ILE A 118 11.68 -1.95 -19.30
N GLU A 119 12.63 -2.01 -20.25
CA GLU A 119 12.53 -1.46 -21.62
C GLU A 119 11.15 -1.62 -22.27
N THR A 120 10.44 -2.73 -22.02
CA THR A 120 9.09 -2.97 -22.57
C THR A 120 8.02 -2.07 -21.91
N ILE A 121 8.19 -1.72 -20.62
CA ILE A 121 7.37 -0.73 -19.90
C ILE A 121 7.82 0.70 -20.22
N TYR A 122 9.15 0.92 -20.36
CA TYR A 122 9.76 2.22 -20.66
C TYR A 122 9.41 2.77 -22.05
N ASN A 123 9.14 1.90 -23.04
CA ASN A 123 9.27 2.30 -24.45
C ASN A 123 8.08 2.99 -25.13
N SER A 124 7.00 3.42 -24.47
CA SER A 124 5.94 4.14 -25.23
C SER A 124 5.07 5.18 -24.50
N ASP A 125 4.99 5.23 -23.16
CA ASP A 125 4.07 6.15 -22.48
C ASP A 125 4.79 7.15 -21.54
N THR A 126 4.71 8.43 -21.90
CA THR A 126 5.27 9.54 -21.09
C THR A 126 4.62 9.60 -19.71
N VAL A 127 3.35 9.22 -19.58
CA VAL A 127 2.61 9.22 -18.31
C VAL A 127 3.20 8.20 -17.35
N VAL A 128 3.54 7.00 -17.83
CA VAL A 128 4.15 5.94 -17.01
C VAL A 128 5.54 6.36 -16.53
N LEU A 129 6.35 7.00 -17.37
CA LEU A 129 7.66 7.53 -16.98
C LEU A 129 7.56 8.62 -15.89
N LEU A 130 6.54 9.48 -15.98
CA LEU A 130 6.28 10.50 -14.95
C LEU A 130 5.83 9.85 -13.63
N GLN A 131 5.03 8.78 -13.68
CA GLN A 131 4.63 8.03 -12.49
C GLN A 131 5.82 7.34 -11.83
N ILE A 132 6.69 6.67 -12.60
CA ILE A 132 7.93 6.08 -12.09
C ILE A 132 8.81 7.17 -11.46
N SER A 133 8.98 8.30 -12.14
CA SER A 133 9.74 9.43 -11.60
C SER A 133 9.15 9.97 -10.30
N HIS A 134 7.82 10.04 -10.20
CA HIS A 134 7.12 10.45 -8.99
C HIS A 134 7.35 9.45 -7.85
N LEU A 135 7.18 8.14 -8.11
CA LEU A 135 7.44 7.05 -7.15
C LEU A 135 8.86 7.10 -6.59
N ARG A 136 9.85 7.45 -7.44
CA ARG A 136 11.24 7.65 -7.01
C ARG A 136 11.37 8.87 -6.10
N ASN A 137 10.77 9.99 -6.49
CA ASN A 137 10.87 11.24 -5.74
C ASN A 137 10.23 11.17 -4.34
N ILE A 138 9.21 10.32 -4.17
CA ILE A 138 8.59 10.07 -2.86
C ILE A 138 9.26 8.92 -2.08
N GLY A 139 10.31 8.32 -2.63
CA GLY A 139 11.14 7.31 -1.95
C GLY A 139 10.55 5.89 -1.92
N LEU A 140 9.65 5.54 -2.83
CA LEU A 140 9.11 4.17 -2.92
C LEU A 140 9.93 3.23 -3.81
N ILE A 141 10.72 3.80 -4.71
CA ILE A 141 11.65 3.07 -5.56
C ILE A 141 13.04 3.71 -5.46
N GLU A 142 14.06 2.86 -5.58
CA GLU A 142 15.47 3.23 -5.57
C GLU A 142 16.08 2.85 -6.91
N GLN A 143 17.18 3.53 -7.28
CA GLN A 143 17.95 3.17 -8.46
C GLN A 143 19.31 2.64 -8.00
N GLU A 144 19.63 1.41 -8.37
CA GLU A 144 20.96 0.86 -8.10
C GLU A 144 22.00 1.56 -8.99
N SER A 145 23.14 1.91 -8.38
CA SER A 145 24.13 2.75 -9.03
C SER A 145 24.90 1.94 -10.07
N GLY A 146 24.64 2.18 -11.36
CA GLY A 146 25.41 1.56 -12.45
C GLY A 146 24.73 1.61 -13.81
N PHE A 147 23.40 1.45 -13.86
CA PHE A 147 22.61 1.47 -15.09
C PHE A 147 21.29 2.22 -14.89
N VAL A 148 20.70 2.74 -15.98
CA VAL A 148 19.44 3.51 -15.96
C VAL A 148 18.23 2.63 -15.66
N THR A 149 18.37 1.31 -15.81
CA THR A 149 17.29 0.32 -15.79
C THR A 149 17.16 -0.47 -14.50
N ASP A 150 18.11 -0.34 -13.56
CA ASP A 150 18.08 -1.11 -12.30
C ASP A 150 17.28 -0.35 -11.25
N ILE A 151 15.96 -0.31 -11.45
CA ILE A 151 15.01 0.21 -10.45
C ILE A 151 14.63 -0.92 -9.52
N SER A 152 14.77 -0.71 -8.21
CA SER A 152 14.33 -1.63 -7.17
C SER A 152 13.35 -0.96 -6.20
N LEU A 153 12.62 -1.76 -5.42
CA LEU A 153 11.73 -1.22 -4.38
C LEU A 153 12.56 -0.78 -3.18
N SER A 154 12.29 0.41 -2.67
CA SER A 154 12.82 0.84 -1.38
C SER A 154 12.27 -0.03 -0.25
N LYS A 155 12.83 0.11 0.95
CA LYS A 155 12.25 -0.53 2.15
C LYS A 155 10.77 -0.15 2.34
N VAL A 156 10.43 1.12 2.13
CA VAL A 156 9.06 1.61 2.24
C VAL A 156 8.19 1.03 1.11
N GLY A 157 8.70 0.98 -0.12
CA GLY A 157 8.01 0.36 -1.26
C GLY A 157 7.61 -1.08 -0.96
N LYS A 158 8.54 -1.87 -0.41
CA LYS A 158 8.28 -3.26 0.01
C LYS A 158 7.20 -3.35 1.08
N ILE A 159 7.26 -2.51 2.11
CA ILE A 159 6.24 -2.46 3.18
C ILE A 159 4.86 -2.18 2.60
N LEU A 160 4.73 -1.21 1.69
CA LEU A 160 3.43 -0.86 1.09
C LEU A 160 2.91 -1.98 0.19
N VAL A 161 3.77 -2.55 -0.67
CA VAL A 161 3.40 -3.67 -1.54
C VAL A 161 2.84 -4.84 -0.73
N THR A 162 3.53 -5.25 0.33
CA THR A 162 3.11 -6.36 1.18
C THR A 162 1.88 -6.01 2.01
N SER A 163 1.86 -4.85 2.67
CA SER A 163 0.77 -4.45 3.57
C SER A 163 -0.56 -4.25 2.83
N MET A 164 -0.51 -3.75 1.60
CA MET A 164 -1.70 -3.48 0.80
C MET A 164 -2.11 -4.66 -0.10
N LYS A 165 -1.31 -5.74 -0.15
CA LYS A 165 -1.47 -6.88 -1.07
C LYS A 165 -1.49 -6.46 -2.54
N LEU A 166 -0.53 -5.61 -2.94
CA LEU A 166 -0.53 -5.04 -4.29
C LEU A 166 -0.28 -6.08 -5.39
N VAL A 167 0.51 -7.12 -5.12
CA VAL A 167 0.75 -8.20 -6.10
C VAL A 167 -0.53 -9.03 -6.33
N ASP A 168 -1.32 -9.30 -5.30
CA ASP A 168 -2.60 -9.97 -5.45
C ASP A 168 -3.57 -9.14 -6.30
N GLU A 169 -3.59 -7.83 -6.08
CA GLU A 169 -4.38 -6.88 -6.87
C GLU A 169 -3.93 -6.83 -8.33
N LEU A 170 -2.61 -6.82 -8.57
CA LEU A 170 -2.04 -6.87 -9.91
C LEU A 170 -2.45 -8.15 -10.64
N ASN A 171 -2.43 -9.31 -9.98
CA ASN A 171 -2.85 -10.57 -10.59
C ASN A 171 -4.34 -10.59 -11.00
N LEU A 172 -5.18 -9.79 -10.33
CA LEU A 172 -6.60 -9.69 -10.65
C LEU A 172 -6.88 -8.69 -11.78
N GLU A 173 -6.04 -7.66 -11.92
CA GLU A 173 -6.38 -6.45 -12.69
C GLU A 173 -5.27 -5.97 -13.64
N GLY A 174 -4.14 -6.66 -13.67
CA GLY A 174 -2.90 -6.30 -14.38
C GLY A 174 -2.99 -6.36 -15.90
N ASP A 175 -3.98 -7.08 -16.45
CA ASP A 175 -4.27 -7.09 -17.90
C ASP A 175 -4.63 -5.70 -18.48
N LYS A 176 -4.80 -4.69 -17.62
CA LYS A 176 -5.23 -3.31 -17.96
C LYS A 176 -4.10 -2.27 -17.86
N ILE A 177 -2.87 -2.68 -17.52
CA ILE A 177 -1.67 -1.83 -17.46
C ILE A 177 -0.94 -1.93 -18.79
#